data_AF-A0A068XXP4-F1
#
_entry.id   AF-A0A068XXP4-F1
#
_cell.length_a   1.000
_cell.length_b   1.000
_cell.length_c   1.000
_cell.angle_alpha   90.00
_cell.angle_beta   90.00
_cell.angle_gamma   90.00
#
_symmetry.space_group_name_H-M   'P 1'
#
loop_
_entity.id
_entity.type
_entity.pdbx_description
1 polymer ?
#
loop_
_entity_poly.entity_id
_entity_poly.type
_entity_poly.pdbx_seq_one_letter_code
_entity_poly.pdbx_strand_id
1 'polypeptide(L)'
;MVSPPDIHGFCSLGATVGSARSAIKSAEKIVAQVNPQVPVTYGDSAIHVSRIDFLVPCSKPIFEVPSPPPSSVDQTIASNIASELIEDGATIQLGFGSIPHEVTSHLRDHKDLGIHAENIFDGIVDLVELGVITNKHKQVRQGRIAASYAIGTKRVYDFIDQNPLVALYEIAWTNSTERIARNPKVSSVNTCLEMDLTGQSVGDSFAGKVYTVATVGEIIDVPDG
;
A
#
# COMPACT_ATOMS: atom_id res chain seq x y z
N MET A 1 -5.99 -16.12 -1.52
CA MET A 1 -7.24 -16.08 -2.30
C MET A 1 -6.90 -15.45 -3.64
N VAL A 2 -7.56 -15.84 -4.73
CA VAL A 2 -7.28 -15.34 -6.08
C VAL A 2 -8.56 -15.07 -6.85
N SER A 3 -8.49 -14.27 -7.92
CA SER A 3 -9.58 -14.12 -8.88
C SER A 3 -9.82 -15.43 -9.65
N PRO A 4 -10.97 -15.58 -10.32
CA PRO A 4 -11.13 -16.60 -11.35
C PRO A 4 -10.05 -16.46 -12.44
N PRO A 5 -9.64 -17.57 -13.07
CA PRO A 5 -8.72 -17.51 -14.20
C PRO A 5 -9.36 -16.79 -15.38
N ASP A 6 -8.58 -15.97 -16.07
CA ASP A 6 -8.97 -15.38 -17.35
C ASP A 6 -8.94 -16.41 -18.51
N ILE A 7 -9.21 -15.95 -19.73
CA ILE A 7 -9.18 -16.78 -20.95
C ILE A 7 -7.81 -17.40 -21.25
N HIS A 8 -6.74 -16.89 -20.63
CA HIS A 8 -5.37 -17.36 -20.78
C HIS A 8 -4.92 -18.21 -19.58
N GLY A 9 -5.82 -18.50 -18.63
CA GLY A 9 -5.53 -19.33 -17.47
C GLY A 9 -4.82 -18.58 -16.34
N PHE A 10 -4.82 -17.25 -16.31
CA PHE A 10 -4.21 -16.47 -15.23
C PHE A 10 -5.25 -16.02 -14.21
N CYS A 11 -5.00 -16.35 -12.95
CA CYS A 11 -5.63 -15.73 -11.80
C CYS A 11 -4.82 -14.52 -11.32
N SER A 12 -5.47 -13.63 -10.58
CA SER A 12 -4.84 -12.50 -9.87
C SER A 12 -4.78 -12.75 -8.37
N LEU A 13 -3.67 -12.40 -7.72
CA LEU A 13 -3.55 -12.33 -6.25
C LEU A 13 -4.38 -11.20 -5.62
N GLY A 14 -4.92 -10.30 -6.46
CA GLY A 14 -5.76 -9.20 -6.07
C GLY A 14 -5.04 -8.16 -5.23
N ALA A 15 -5.66 -7.78 -4.11
CA ALA A 15 -5.20 -6.68 -3.27
C ALA A 15 -3.96 -7.00 -2.42
N THR A 16 -3.47 -8.25 -2.41
CA THR A 16 -2.38 -8.68 -1.51
C THR A 16 -1.28 -9.42 -2.28
N VAL A 17 -0.40 -8.69 -2.96
CA VAL A 17 0.75 -9.27 -3.68
C VAL A 17 1.88 -9.57 -2.70
N GLY A 18 2.38 -8.55 -2.02
CA GLY A 18 3.13 -8.73 -0.78
C GLY A 18 4.23 -9.78 -0.78
N SER A 19 4.32 -10.48 0.34
CA SER A 19 5.08 -11.72 0.50
C SER A 19 4.39 -12.94 -0.13
N ALA A 20 3.10 -12.85 -0.48
CA ALA A 20 2.38 -13.94 -1.14
C ALA A 20 3.03 -14.31 -2.47
N ARG A 21 3.55 -13.31 -3.21
CA ARG A 21 4.29 -13.56 -4.45
C ARG A 21 5.57 -14.36 -4.22
N SER A 22 6.34 -14.04 -3.18
CA SER A 22 7.55 -14.78 -2.81
C SER A 22 7.20 -16.20 -2.36
N ALA A 23 6.15 -16.35 -1.55
CA ALA A 23 5.67 -17.64 -1.08
C ALA A 23 5.29 -18.57 -2.25
N ILE A 24 4.60 -18.05 -3.26
CA ILE A 24 4.23 -18.81 -4.47
C ILE A 24 5.45 -19.30 -5.24
N LYS A 25 6.54 -18.53 -5.28
CA LYS A 25 7.76 -18.94 -6.00
C LYS A 25 8.48 -20.10 -5.30
N SER A 26 8.35 -20.21 -3.98
CA SER A 26 9.08 -21.17 -3.16
C SER A 26 8.24 -22.36 -2.69
N ALA A 27 6.92 -22.28 -2.79
CA ALA A 27 6.02 -23.32 -2.28
C ALA A 27 6.09 -24.60 -3.13
N GLU A 28 6.16 -25.75 -2.46
CA GLU A 28 6.02 -27.06 -3.10
C GLU A 28 4.56 -27.36 -3.50
N LYS A 29 3.61 -26.79 -2.74
CA LYS A 29 2.17 -26.96 -2.93
C LYS A 29 1.43 -25.65 -2.78
N ILE A 30 0.54 -25.36 -3.73
CA ILE A 30 -0.27 -24.15 -3.75
C ILE A 30 -1.76 -24.53 -3.73
N VAL A 31 -2.43 -24.13 -2.65
CA VAL A 31 -3.89 -24.19 -2.51
C VAL A 31 -4.43 -22.77 -2.69
N ALA A 32 -5.24 -22.55 -3.72
CA ALA A 32 -5.82 -21.25 -3.99
C ALA A 32 -7.34 -21.29 -3.87
N GLN A 33 -7.87 -20.44 -3.00
CA GLN A 33 -9.29 -20.16 -2.91
C GLN A 33 -9.67 -19.17 -4.01
N VAL A 34 -10.48 -19.59 -4.99
CA VAL A 34 -10.94 -18.76 -6.10
C VAL A 34 -12.21 -18.03 -5.70
N ASN A 35 -12.18 -16.70 -5.75
CA ASN A 35 -13.30 -15.86 -5.39
C ASN A 35 -13.52 -14.79 -6.46
N PRO A 36 -14.68 -14.77 -7.14
CA PRO A 36 -15.02 -13.74 -8.14
C PRO A 36 -14.97 -12.30 -7.63
N GLN A 37 -14.99 -12.10 -6.31
CA GLN A 37 -14.93 -10.76 -5.70
C GLN A 37 -13.49 -10.26 -5.49
N VAL A 38 -12.46 -11.08 -5.80
CA VAL A 38 -11.06 -10.63 -5.76
C VAL A 38 -10.75 -9.78 -6.99
N PRO A 39 -10.24 -8.55 -6.82
CA PRO A 39 -9.90 -7.69 -7.95
C PRO A 39 -8.76 -8.27 -8.80
N VAL A 40 -8.76 -7.96 -10.08
CA VAL A 40 -7.68 -8.27 -11.01
C VAL A 40 -6.74 -7.07 -11.06
N THR A 41 -5.64 -7.14 -10.31
CA THR A 41 -4.65 -6.06 -10.23
C THR A 41 -3.53 -6.29 -11.24
N TYR A 42 -2.85 -5.24 -11.70
CA TYR A 42 -1.64 -5.37 -12.52
C TYR A 42 -0.38 -5.46 -11.66
N GLY A 43 0.76 -5.80 -12.28
CA GLY A 43 2.05 -5.95 -11.62
C GLY A 43 2.43 -7.43 -11.45
N ASP A 44 2.92 -7.80 -10.26
CA ASP A 44 3.36 -9.17 -9.95
C ASP A 44 2.24 -10.07 -9.40
N SER A 45 0.99 -9.66 -9.58
CA SER A 45 -0.22 -10.31 -9.10
C SER A 45 -0.61 -11.57 -9.89
N ALA A 46 -0.10 -11.76 -11.11
CA ALA A 46 -0.55 -12.84 -11.99
C ALA A 46 0.04 -14.21 -11.59
N ILE A 47 -0.82 -15.22 -11.50
CA ILE A 47 -0.46 -16.63 -11.31
C ILE A 47 -1.25 -17.50 -12.29
N HIS A 48 -0.54 -18.29 -13.09
CA HIS A 48 -1.18 -19.23 -14.02
C HIS A 48 -1.73 -20.46 -13.26
N VAL A 49 -2.88 -20.98 -13.66
CA VAL A 49 -3.53 -22.15 -13.02
C VAL A 49 -2.67 -23.40 -12.98
N SER A 50 -1.72 -23.56 -13.92
CA SER A 50 -0.77 -24.68 -13.91
C SER A 50 0.21 -24.65 -12.74
N ARG A 51 0.29 -23.54 -12.00
CA ARG A 51 1.07 -23.40 -10.77
C ARG A 51 0.25 -23.70 -9.52
N ILE A 52 -1.05 -23.97 -9.64
CA ILE A 52 -1.95 -24.19 -8.51
C ILE A 52 -2.28 -25.68 -8.43
N ASP A 53 -1.97 -26.33 -7.31
CA ASP A 53 -2.28 -27.75 -7.09
C ASP A 53 -3.76 -27.98 -6.77
N PHE A 54 -4.36 -27.08 -5.99
CA PHE A 54 -5.75 -27.19 -5.57
C PHE A 54 -6.47 -25.86 -5.72
N LEU A 55 -7.55 -25.87 -6.50
CA LEU A 55 -8.35 -24.69 -6.81
C LEU A 55 -9.72 -24.85 -6.13
N VAL A 56 -9.96 -24.09 -5.07
CA VAL A 56 -11.15 -24.24 -4.20
C VAL A 56 -12.10 -23.06 -4.42
N PRO A 57 -13.34 -23.26 -4.91
CA PRO A 57 -14.26 -22.16 -5.14
C PRO A 57 -14.73 -21.52 -3.83
N CYS A 58 -14.93 -20.21 -3.85
CA CYS A 58 -15.51 -19.42 -2.79
C CYS A 58 -16.30 -18.25 -3.37
N SER A 59 -17.33 -17.80 -2.65
CA SER A 59 -17.97 -16.52 -2.91
C SER A 59 -18.23 -15.85 -1.58
N LYS A 60 -17.33 -14.95 -1.19
CA LYS A 60 -17.43 -14.16 0.03
C LYS A 60 -16.96 -12.73 -0.25
N PRO A 61 -17.56 -11.72 0.38
CA PRO A 61 -17.02 -10.36 0.35
C PRO A 61 -15.56 -10.33 0.75
N ILE A 62 -14.79 -9.46 0.09
CA ILE A 62 -13.44 -9.13 0.53
C ILE A 62 -13.57 -8.37 1.85
N PHE A 63 -12.69 -8.67 2.81
CA PHE A 63 -12.71 -8.01 4.10
C PHE A 63 -12.39 -6.52 3.94
N GLU A 64 -13.23 -5.67 4.51
CA GLU A 64 -13.07 -4.21 4.47
C GLU A 64 -12.47 -3.70 5.76
N VAL A 65 -11.57 -2.73 5.65
CA VAL A 65 -10.94 -2.07 6.79
C VAL A 65 -11.17 -0.56 6.65
N PRO A 66 -12.28 -0.03 7.21
CA PRO A 66 -12.55 1.40 7.15
C PRO A 66 -11.52 2.16 7.99
N SER A 67 -11.20 3.39 7.56
CA SER A 67 -10.36 4.28 8.35
C SER A 67 -11.00 4.60 9.70
N PRO A 68 -10.25 4.57 10.80
CA PRO A 68 -10.73 5.14 12.05
C PRO A 68 -10.93 6.66 11.90
N PRO A 69 -11.89 7.27 12.63
CA PRO A 69 -12.05 8.71 12.65
C PRO A 69 -10.86 9.38 13.36
N PRO A 70 -10.36 10.52 12.86
CA PRO A 70 -9.22 11.19 13.46
C PRO A 70 -9.60 11.91 14.77
N SER A 71 -8.69 11.88 15.73
CA SER A 71 -8.77 12.76 16.92
C SER A 71 -8.39 14.20 16.57
N SER A 72 -8.63 15.17 17.48
CA SER A 72 -8.14 16.55 17.29
C SER A 72 -6.61 16.63 17.28
N VAL A 73 -5.94 15.72 18.00
CA VAL A 73 -4.49 15.59 17.97
C VAL A 73 -4.04 15.06 16.61
N ASP A 74 -4.73 14.06 16.06
CA ASP A 74 -4.40 13.48 14.75
C ASP A 74 -4.52 14.53 13.64
N GLN A 75 -5.58 15.35 13.67
CA GLN A 75 -5.77 16.48 12.74
C GLN A 75 -4.64 17.50 12.82
N THR A 76 -4.20 17.83 14.04
CA THR A 76 -3.10 18.78 14.25
C THR A 76 -1.79 18.21 13.69
N ILE A 77 -1.48 16.95 13.99
CA ILE A 77 -0.29 16.25 13.48
C ILE A 77 -0.33 16.19 11.95
N ALA A 78 -1.46 15.75 11.38
CA ALA A 78 -1.64 15.61 9.95
C ALA A 78 -1.50 16.95 9.19
N SER A 79 -2.09 18.03 9.73
CA SER A 79 -1.97 19.37 9.17
C SER A 79 -0.51 19.83 9.14
N ASN A 80 0.24 19.63 10.22
CA ASN A 80 1.66 20.01 10.28
C ASN A 80 2.49 19.19 9.27
N ILE A 81 2.27 17.88 9.19
CA ILE A 81 2.96 17.01 8.23
C ILE A 81 2.68 17.46 6.79
N ALA A 82 1.41 17.66 6.43
CA ALA A 82 1.02 18.02 5.07
C ALA A 82 1.55 19.40 4.66
N SER A 83 1.51 20.39 5.56
CA SER A 83 1.88 21.77 5.24
C SER A 83 3.39 22.06 5.34
N GLU A 84 4.11 21.38 6.23
CA GLU A 84 5.51 21.69 6.51
C GLU A 84 6.49 20.67 5.91
N LEU A 85 6.07 19.42 5.69
CA LEU A 85 6.99 18.32 5.35
C LEU A 85 6.74 17.67 3.98
N ILE A 86 5.57 17.87 3.37
CA ILE A 86 5.24 17.31 2.06
C ILE A 86 5.18 18.43 1.03
N GLU A 87 6.07 18.35 0.04
CA GLU A 87 6.15 19.31 -1.06
C GLU A 87 5.34 18.88 -2.28
N ASP A 88 4.95 19.85 -3.12
CA ASP A 88 4.47 19.57 -4.48
C ASP A 88 5.51 18.74 -5.27
N GLY A 89 4.99 17.76 -6.02
CA GLY A 89 5.79 16.81 -6.78
C GLY A 89 6.45 15.70 -5.95
N ALA A 90 6.19 15.62 -4.64
CA ALA A 90 6.74 14.58 -3.77
C ALA A 90 6.25 13.17 -4.14
N THR A 91 7.10 12.17 -3.89
CA THR A 91 6.70 10.77 -3.94
C THR A 91 6.42 10.29 -2.52
N ILE A 92 5.15 10.10 -2.18
CA ILE A 92 4.74 9.84 -0.81
C ILE A 92 4.55 8.34 -0.55
N GLN A 93 4.96 7.93 0.65
CA GLN A 93 4.53 6.72 1.33
C GLN A 93 3.84 7.14 2.63
N LEU A 94 2.63 6.63 2.82
CA LEU A 94 1.85 6.84 4.03
C LEU A 94 1.57 5.47 4.63
N GLY A 95 1.88 5.30 5.91
CA GLY A 95 1.56 4.09 6.66
C GLY A 95 0.05 3.90 6.85
N PHE A 96 -0.33 2.98 7.73
CA PHE A 96 -1.73 2.73 8.08
C PHE A 96 -2.09 3.37 9.43
N GLY A 97 -3.37 3.70 9.64
CA GLY A 97 -3.88 4.31 10.89
C GLY A 97 -4.49 5.70 10.71
N SER A 98 -4.97 6.30 11.80
CA SER A 98 -5.73 7.57 11.75
C SER A 98 -4.91 8.74 11.23
N ILE A 99 -3.64 8.88 11.67
CA ILE A 99 -2.77 9.99 11.25
C ILE A 99 -2.45 9.91 9.74
N PRO A 100 -1.94 8.80 9.17
CA PRO A 100 -1.69 8.73 7.73
C PRO A 100 -2.94 8.94 6.86
N HIS A 101 -4.11 8.45 7.31
CA HIS A 101 -5.37 8.72 6.62
C HIS A 101 -5.70 10.22 6.67
N GLU A 102 -5.57 10.86 7.84
CA GLU A 102 -5.89 12.28 7.96
C GLU A 102 -4.89 13.17 7.21
N VAL A 103 -3.63 12.75 7.05
CA VAL A 103 -2.68 13.45 6.18
C VAL A 103 -3.25 13.60 4.77
N THR A 104 -3.93 12.57 4.22
CA THR A 104 -4.54 12.68 2.89
C THR A 104 -5.64 13.75 2.80
N SER A 105 -6.39 13.98 3.88
CA SER A 105 -7.39 15.06 3.96
C SER A 105 -6.77 16.45 3.82
N HIS A 106 -5.52 16.61 4.26
CA HIS A 106 -4.76 17.85 4.22
C HIS A 106 -3.87 18.01 2.98
N LEU A 107 -3.72 16.97 2.16
CA LEU A 107 -2.94 17.01 0.91
C LEU A 107 -3.76 17.46 -0.31
N ARG A 108 -5.02 17.85 -0.14
CA ARG A 108 -5.97 18.09 -1.25
C ARG A 108 -5.59 19.26 -2.17
N ASP A 109 -4.77 20.19 -1.67
CA ASP A 109 -4.32 21.37 -2.42
C ASP A 109 -2.90 21.19 -3.01
N HIS A 110 -2.22 20.09 -2.68
CA HIS A 110 -0.93 19.73 -3.27
C HIS A 110 -1.08 19.36 -4.73
N LYS A 111 0.04 19.38 -5.45
CA LYS A 111 0.08 19.17 -6.90
C LYS A 111 1.10 18.13 -7.29
N ASP A 112 0.72 17.35 -8.29
CA ASP A 112 1.58 16.41 -8.98
C ASP A 112 2.28 15.37 -8.08
N LEU A 113 1.60 14.96 -6.99
CA LEU A 113 2.11 13.94 -6.08
C LEU A 113 2.26 12.59 -6.78
N GLY A 114 3.21 11.79 -6.31
CA GLY A 114 3.43 10.40 -6.72
C GLY A 114 3.25 9.43 -5.56
N ILE A 115 2.87 8.19 -5.86
CA ILE A 115 2.72 7.11 -4.88
C ILE A 115 3.70 5.98 -5.16
N HIS A 116 4.63 5.77 -4.24
CA HIS A 116 5.43 4.54 -4.12
C HIS A 116 5.34 4.12 -2.66
N ALA A 117 4.40 3.25 -2.34
CA ALA A 117 4.00 2.97 -0.97
C ALA A 117 3.79 1.48 -0.74
N GLU A 118 3.87 1.01 0.50
CA GLU A 118 3.52 -0.39 0.80
C GLU A 118 2.03 -0.65 0.54
N ASN A 119 1.17 0.26 1.02
CA ASN A 119 -0.29 0.11 1.05
C ASN A 119 -1.00 1.22 0.25
N ILE A 120 -2.11 0.87 -0.39
CA ILE A 120 -3.12 1.81 -0.93
C ILE A 120 -4.37 1.72 -0.07
N PHE A 121 -4.94 2.86 0.31
CA PHE A 121 -6.17 2.98 1.09
C PHE A 121 -7.06 4.12 0.56
N ASP A 122 -8.26 4.28 1.11
CA ASP A 122 -9.31 5.17 0.58
C ASP A 122 -8.86 6.61 0.34
N GLY A 123 -8.06 7.19 1.24
CA GLY A 123 -7.54 8.55 1.10
C GLY A 123 -6.62 8.75 -0.12
N ILE A 124 -5.89 7.70 -0.54
CA ILE A 124 -5.11 7.74 -1.78
C ILE A 124 -6.04 7.80 -2.99
N VAL A 125 -7.15 7.08 -2.96
CA VAL A 125 -8.16 7.10 -4.03
C VAL A 125 -8.78 8.50 -4.15
N ASP A 126 -9.10 9.14 -3.02
CA ASP A 126 -9.61 10.52 -2.99
C ASP A 126 -8.66 11.49 -3.69
N LEU A 127 -7.37 11.43 -3.37
CA LEU A 127 -6.36 12.32 -3.96
C LEU A 127 -6.12 12.04 -5.45
N VAL A 128 -6.29 10.80 -5.92
CA VAL A 128 -6.27 10.49 -7.35
C VAL A 128 -7.48 11.10 -8.06
N GLU A 129 -8.68 10.94 -7.51
CA GLU A 129 -9.91 11.47 -8.10
C GLU A 129 -9.92 13.00 -8.15
N LEU A 130 -9.26 13.66 -7.19
CA LEU A 130 -9.05 15.12 -7.17
C LEU A 130 -7.95 15.59 -8.15
N GLY A 131 -7.19 14.68 -8.75
CA GLY A 131 -6.08 15.01 -9.65
C GLY A 131 -4.81 15.49 -8.95
N VAL A 132 -4.75 15.37 -7.62
CA VAL A 132 -3.56 15.70 -6.81
C VAL A 132 -2.44 14.71 -7.09
N ILE A 133 -2.77 13.42 -7.16
CA ILE A 133 -1.82 12.35 -7.48
C ILE A 133 -1.78 12.15 -8.99
N THR A 134 -0.66 12.50 -9.61
CA THR A 134 -0.43 12.34 -11.05
C THR A 134 0.68 11.35 -11.37
N ASN A 135 1.56 11.04 -10.40
CA ASN A 135 2.76 10.21 -10.58
C ASN A 135 3.71 10.73 -11.68
N LYS A 136 3.57 11.99 -12.11
CA LYS A 136 4.29 12.55 -13.26
C LYS A 136 5.79 12.71 -13.01
N HIS A 137 6.18 13.03 -11.78
CA HIS A 137 7.59 13.28 -11.44
C HIS A 137 8.36 12.04 -11.00
N LYS A 138 7.66 10.92 -10.74
CA LYS A 138 8.29 9.66 -10.34
C LYS A 138 9.30 9.17 -11.39
N GLN A 139 10.40 8.60 -10.93
CA GLN A 139 11.39 7.93 -11.79
C GLN A 139 11.10 6.43 -11.88
N VAL A 140 10.64 5.84 -10.78
CA VAL A 140 10.26 4.43 -10.73
C VAL A 140 8.78 4.30 -11.05
N ARG A 141 8.47 3.62 -12.17
CA ARG A 141 7.07 3.44 -12.64
C ARG A 141 6.35 4.79 -12.80
N GLN A 142 6.95 5.69 -13.57
CA GLN A 142 6.37 7.00 -13.90
C GLN A 142 4.94 6.87 -14.42
N GLY A 143 4.07 7.79 -13.99
CA GLY A 143 2.65 7.80 -14.38
C GLY A 143 1.81 6.68 -13.78
N ARG A 144 2.37 5.88 -12.85
CA ARG A 144 1.65 4.80 -12.17
C ARG A 144 1.86 4.83 -10.67
N ILE A 145 0.82 4.43 -9.96
CA ILE A 145 0.86 4.05 -8.56
C ILE A 145 1.59 2.72 -8.46
N ALA A 146 2.64 2.66 -7.64
CA ALA A 146 3.36 1.44 -7.35
C ALA A 146 3.15 1.12 -5.87
N ALA A 147 2.58 -0.06 -5.59
CA ALA A 147 2.40 -0.52 -4.23
C ALA A 147 2.59 -2.03 -4.07
N SER A 148 2.40 -2.57 -2.87
CA SER A 148 2.46 -4.01 -2.60
C SER A 148 1.10 -4.59 -2.17
N TYR A 149 0.32 -3.79 -1.47
CA TYR A 149 -0.99 -4.14 -0.95
C TYR A 149 -2.00 -3.02 -1.19
N ALA A 150 -3.27 -3.38 -1.10
CA ALA A 150 -4.39 -2.45 -0.99
C ALA A 150 -5.30 -2.91 0.16
N ILE A 151 -5.60 -1.98 1.07
CA ILE A 151 -6.35 -2.24 2.30
C ILE A 151 -7.29 -1.06 2.50
N GLY A 152 -8.59 -1.31 2.57
CA GLY A 152 -9.56 -0.25 2.74
C GLY A 152 -10.98 -0.76 2.61
N THR A 153 -11.88 0.12 2.17
CA THR A 153 -13.27 -0.26 1.86
C THR A 153 -13.38 -0.93 0.49
N LYS A 154 -14.58 -1.39 0.14
CA LYS A 154 -14.90 -1.87 -1.20
C LYS A 154 -14.48 -0.89 -2.31
N ARG A 155 -14.52 0.41 -2.03
CA ARG A 155 -14.12 1.44 -2.99
C ARG A 155 -12.66 1.28 -3.43
N VAL A 156 -11.75 0.95 -2.52
CA VAL A 156 -10.34 0.71 -2.86
C VAL A 156 -10.21 -0.51 -3.77
N TYR A 157 -10.95 -1.58 -3.47
CA TYR A 157 -10.92 -2.80 -4.27
C TYR A 157 -11.50 -2.60 -5.68
N ASP A 158 -12.57 -1.82 -5.79
CA ASP A 158 -13.15 -1.42 -7.08
C ASP A 158 -12.19 -0.51 -7.87
N PHE A 159 -11.49 0.40 -7.18
CA PHE A 159 -10.54 1.33 -7.81
C PHE A 159 -9.32 0.62 -8.40
N ILE A 160 -8.80 -0.42 -7.75
CA ILE A 160 -7.62 -1.18 -8.23
C ILE A 160 -7.97 -2.26 -9.26
N ASP A 161 -9.25 -2.65 -9.38
CA ASP A 161 -9.69 -3.70 -10.30
C ASP A 161 -9.49 -3.26 -11.76
N GLN A 162 -8.63 -3.99 -12.49
CA GLN A 162 -8.31 -3.77 -13.89
C GLN A 162 -7.92 -2.32 -14.23
N ASN A 163 -7.35 -1.60 -13.26
CA ASN A 163 -6.97 -0.21 -13.43
C ASN A 163 -5.48 -0.05 -13.78
N PRO A 164 -5.12 0.33 -15.01
CA PRO A 164 -3.72 0.39 -15.46
C PRO A 164 -2.89 1.46 -14.73
N LEU A 165 -3.55 2.40 -14.03
CA LEU A 165 -2.89 3.37 -13.16
C LEU A 165 -2.19 2.69 -11.98
N VAL A 166 -2.69 1.55 -11.52
CA VAL A 166 -2.21 0.84 -10.33
C VAL A 166 -1.47 -0.42 -10.72
N ALA A 167 -0.30 -0.64 -10.12
CA ALA A 167 0.40 -1.91 -10.20
C ALA A 167 0.93 -2.33 -8.82
N LEU A 168 0.61 -3.56 -8.43
CA LEU A 168 1.03 -4.16 -7.18
C LEU A 168 2.22 -5.11 -7.41
N TYR A 169 3.29 -4.92 -6.66
CA TYR A 169 4.55 -5.63 -6.79
C TYR A 169 4.85 -6.45 -5.53
N GLU A 170 5.79 -7.38 -5.66
CA GLU A 170 6.34 -8.11 -4.52
C GLU A 170 6.91 -7.13 -3.47
N ILE A 171 6.75 -7.46 -2.18
CA ILE A 171 7.14 -6.54 -1.10
C ILE A 171 8.63 -6.19 -1.12
N ALA A 172 9.50 -7.16 -1.43
CA ALA A 172 10.94 -6.92 -1.58
C ALA A 172 11.27 -5.96 -2.74
N TRP A 173 10.38 -5.85 -3.72
CA TRP A 173 10.49 -4.85 -4.77
C TRP A 173 9.97 -3.49 -4.29
N THR A 174 8.81 -3.44 -3.64
CA THR A 174 8.23 -2.17 -3.21
C THR A 174 9.09 -1.50 -2.13
N ASN A 175 9.59 -2.27 -1.15
CA ASN A 175 10.32 -1.76 0.01
C ASN A 175 11.85 -1.77 -0.19
N SER A 176 12.34 -1.79 -1.42
CA SER A 176 13.77 -1.62 -1.66
C SER A 176 14.16 -0.15 -1.51
N THR A 177 14.96 0.16 -0.49
CA THR A 177 15.48 1.51 -0.23
C THR A 177 16.18 2.12 -1.44
N GLU A 178 17.03 1.34 -2.13
CA GLU A 178 17.69 1.76 -3.38
C GLU A 178 16.68 2.20 -4.45
N ARG A 179 15.53 1.53 -4.52
CA ARG A 179 14.49 1.85 -5.49
C ARG A 179 13.66 3.06 -5.06
N ILE A 180 13.30 3.12 -3.78
CA ILE A 180 12.56 4.24 -3.21
C ILE A 180 13.35 5.54 -3.42
N ALA A 181 14.65 5.53 -3.09
CA ALA A 181 15.56 6.68 -3.20
C ALA A 181 15.73 7.23 -4.62
N ARG A 182 15.38 6.46 -5.67
CA ARG A 182 15.42 6.94 -7.06
C ARG A 182 14.29 7.92 -7.38
N ASN A 183 13.19 7.89 -6.62
CA ASN A 183 12.11 8.84 -6.81
C ASN A 183 12.48 10.20 -6.20
N PRO A 184 12.02 11.32 -6.78
CA PRO A 184 12.31 12.63 -6.23
C PRO A 184 11.46 12.89 -4.97
N LYS A 185 12.04 13.65 -4.03
CA LYS A 185 11.35 14.19 -2.85
C LYS A 185 10.52 13.11 -2.14
N VAL A 186 11.17 12.03 -1.74
CA VAL A 186 10.48 10.95 -1.04
C VAL A 186 10.06 11.45 0.34
N SER A 187 8.77 11.37 0.66
CA SER A 187 8.25 11.67 1.99
C SER A 187 7.56 10.42 2.54
N SER A 188 8.03 9.93 3.68
CA SER A 188 7.48 8.75 4.36
C SER A 188 6.87 9.18 5.68
N VAL A 189 5.61 8.79 5.92
CA VAL A 189 4.88 9.10 7.16
C VAL A 189 4.46 7.80 7.82
N ASN A 190 5.07 7.49 8.96
CA ASN A 190 4.81 6.29 9.75
C ASN A 190 4.46 6.65 11.19
N THR A 191 3.79 5.73 11.88
CA THR A 191 3.38 5.90 13.29
C THR A 191 4.29 5.06 14.20
N CYS A 192 4.66 5.60 15.36
CA CYS A 192 5.30 4.85 16.43
C CYS A 192 4.47 4.93 17.72
N LEU A 193 4.68 3.97 18.63
CA LEU A 193 4.04 3.92 19.94
C LEU A 193 4.76 4.81 20.96
N GLU A 194 6.09 4.77 20.95
CA GLU A 194 6.94 5.51 21.88
C GLU A 194 8.17 6.04 21.16
N MET A 195 8.68 7.18 21.62
CA MET A 195 9.96 7.73 21.19
C MET A 195 10.71 8.25 22.41
N ASP A 196 11.99 7.90 22.54
CA ASP A 196 12.83 8.40 23.62
C ASP A 196 13.55 9.72 23.24
N LEU A 197 14.21 10.34 24.22
CA LEU A 197 14.93 11.60 24.00
C LEU A 197 16.17 11.46 23.11
N THR A 198 16.60 10.24 22.79
CA THR A 198 17.70 9.97 21.86
C THR A 198 17.22 9.82 20.42
N GLY A 199 15.90 9.86 20.20
CA GLY A 199 15.28 9.67 18.88
C GLY A 199 15.03 8.22 18.52
N GLN A 200 15.22 7.27 19.45
CA GLN A 200 14.82 5.88 19.20
C GLN A 200 13.30 5.78 19.27
N SER A 201 12.70 5.19 18.23
CA SER A 201 11.26 4.97 18.13
C SER A 201 10.91 3.50 18.20
N VAL A 202 9.83 3.16 18.89
CA VAL A 202 9.28 1.79 18.98
C VAL A 202 7.94 1.75 18.26
N GLY A 203 7.78 0.85 17.29
CA GLY A 203 6.54 0.69 16.49
C GLY A 203 5.85 -0.68 16.63
N ASP A 204 6.48 -1.65 17.29
CA ASP A 204 6.11 -3.07 17.25
C ASP A 204 5.87 -3.70 18.64
N SER A 205 6.10 -2.95 19.71
CA SER A 205 5.92 -3.47 21.06
C SER A 205 5.60 -2.37 22.07
N PHE A 206 4.91 -2.76 23.13
CA PHE A 206 4.58 -1.90 24.27
C PHE A 206 4.62 -2.75 25.55
N ALA A 207 5.30 -2.26 26.57
CA ALA A 207 5.42 -2.91 27.88
C ALA A 207 5.83 -4.41 27.81
N GLY A 208 6.78 -4.74 26.93
CA GLY A 208 7.30 -6.12 26.77
C GLY A 208 6.36 -7.08 26.04
N LYS A 209 5.29 -6.58 25.40
CA LYS A 209 4.38 -7.36 24.56
C LYS A 209 4.41 -6.82 23.13
N VAL A 210 4.31 -7.73 22.16
CA VAL A 210 4.26 -7.37 20.73
C VAL A 210 2.89 -6.76 20.40
N TYR A 211 2.91 -5.55 19.86
CA TYR A 211 1.77 -4.79 19.32
C TYR A 211 2.22 -4.05 18.07
N THR A 212 1.55 -4.19 16.95
CA THR A 212 1.98 -3.53 15.70
C THR A 212 1.06 -2.35 15.37
N VAL A 213 1.63 -1.14 15.27
CA VAL A 213 0.93 0.05 14.73
C VAL A 213 1.44 0.46 13.34
N ALA A 214 2.60 -0.05 12.95
CA ALA A 214 3.15 -0.03 11.60
C ALA A 214 4.05 -1.25 11.47
N THR A 215 4.15 -1.85 10.28
CA THR A 215 5.02 -3.02 10.14
C THR A 215 6.48 -2.59 10.22
N VAL A 216 7.34 -3.43 10.81
CA VAL A 216 8.77 -3.11 10.98
C VAL A 216 9.42 -2.75 9.64
N GLY A 217 9.02 -3.43 8.55
CA GLY A 217 9.46 -3.12 7.18
C GLY A 217 9.05 -1.71 6.73
N GLU A 218 7.83 -1.25 6.98
CA GLU A 218 7.38 0.10 6.61
C GLU A 218 8.21 1.22 7.25
N ILE A 219 8.70 1.01 8.49
CA ILE A 219 9.45 2.02 9.23
C ILE A 219 10.93 2.05 8.82
N ILE A 220 11.57 0.89 8.65
CA ILE A 220 13.01 0.81 8.42
C ILE A 220 13.40 0.87 6.94
N ASP A 221 12.49 0.54 6.02
CA ASP A 221 12.75 0.51 4.58
C ASP A 221 12.58 1.88 3.90
N VAL A 222 12.80 2.96 4.66
CA VAL A 222 12.86 4.34 4.15
C VAL A 222 14.34 4.67 3.90
N PRO A 223 14.71 5.27 2.75
CA PRO A 223 16.09 5.69 2.53
C PRO A 223 16.54 6.62 3.65
N ASP A 224 17.74 6.39 4.18
CA ASP A 224 18.46 7.42 4.93
C ASP A 224 18.66 8.63 3.99
N GLY A 225 18.21 9.80 4.42
CA GLY A 225 18.15 11.03 3.60
C GLY A 225 19.49 11.48 3.01
#